data_AF-A0A455UCI4-F1
#
_entry.id   AF-A0A455UCI4-F1
#
_cell.length_a   1.000
_cell.length_b   1.000
_cell.length_c   1.000
_cell.angle_alpha   90.00
_cell.angle_beta   90.00
_cell.angle_gamma   90.00
#
_symmetry.space_group_name_H-M   'P 1'
#
loop_
_entity.id
_entity.type
_entity.pdbx_description
1 polymer ?
#
loop_
_entity_poly.entity_id
_entity_poly.type
_entity_poly.pdbx_seq_one_letter_code
_entity_poly.pdbx_strand_id
1 'polypeptide(L)'
;MLWMISALLLSSLLRVVHRLTGRSEWSQALRLGGRQLARRRQAGLGQLLAFSVTFFAMAMIVLVRGDLLSTWQDQLPENTPNYFAINIQPSERDPFEAAVSPRVETQSTLYPMVRGRVIAINDQSPRDAVPPDARGDNSLRRELNLTWQSEVPEGNEVVAGEWFSPAQLGRDANGEQGTESEGWMSAVDATQQAAPVPISMEDGLAERLGLSVGDEMTFSVGSDEITTQITSLRSLNWDSFQPNFFVIFPPGVLEQFGHSYITAFHLPEAEQGLIRELITDFPGVSLLNVDAIFRPGAGCTRSGYPCG
;
A
#
# COMPACT_ATOMS: atom_id res chain seq x y z
N MET A 1 27.20 -34.82 11.94
CA MET A 1 26.59 -34.48 13.25
C MET A 1 25.12 -34.90 13.34
N LEU A 2 24.25 -34.51 12.39
CA LEU A 2 22.81 -34.85 12.35
C LEU A 2 22.51 -36.36 12.35
N TRP A 3 23.34 -37.16 11.67
CA TRP A 3 23.22 -38.63 11.66
C TRP A 3 23.45 -39.28 13.03
N MET A 4 24.37 -38.72 13.82
CA MET A 4 24.72 -39.24 15.14
C MET A 4 23.62 -38.92 16.17
N ILE A 5 23.06 -37.72 16.11
CA ILE A 5 21.93 -37.29 16.96
C ILE A 5 20.69 -38.13 16.65
N SER A 6 20.39 -38.36 15.37
CA SER A 6 19.25 -39.18 14.94
C SER A 6 19.39 -40.64 15.35
N ALA A 7 20.60 -41.20 15.26
CA ALA A 7 20.90 -42.55 15.74
C ALA A 7 20.76 -42.67 17.26
N LEU A 8 21.20 -41.65 18.01
CA LEU A 8 21.06 -41.59 19.47
C LEU A 8 19.59 -41.50 19.89
N LEU A 9 18.80 -40.63 19.27
CA LEU A 9 17.36 -40.48 19.55
C LEU A 9 16.59 -41.77 19.25
N LEU A 10 16.85 -42.41 18.10
CA LEU A 10 16.23 -43.70 17.75
C LEU A 10 16.65 -44.79 18.74
N SER A 11 17.91 -44.82 19.16
CA SER A 11 18.40 -45.81 20.14
C SER A 11 17.82 -45.60 21.54
N SER A 12 17.51 -44.36 21.91
CA SER A 12 16.87 -43.99 23.17
C SER A 12 15.39 -44.39 23.16
N LEU A 13 14.67 -44.05 22.08
CA LEU A 13 13.27 -44.41 21.88
C LEU A 13 13.08 -45.93 21.90
N LEU A 14 13.94 -46.69 21.20
CA LEU A 14 13.90 -48.15 21.21
C LEU A 14 14.18 -48.75 22.60
N ARG A 15 15.07 -48.13 23.40
CA ARG A 15 15.33 -48.56 24.79
C ARG A 15 14.13 -48.29 25.70
N VAL A 16 13.45 -47.16 25.54
CA VAL A 16 12.23 -46.80 26.29
C VAL A 16 11.08 -47.74 25.93
N VAL A 17 10.86 -47.99 24.64
CA VAL A 17 9.85 -48.97 24.15
C VAL A 17 10.16 -50.39 24.65
N HIS A 18 11.44 -50.75 24.80
CA HIS A 18 11.82 -52.05 25.35
C HIS A 18 11.60 -52.15 26.88
N ARG A 19 11.63 -51.03 27.61
CA ARG A 19 11.33 -50.96 29.05
C ARG A 19 9.84 -50.94 29.38
N LEU A 20 8.98 -50.62 28.42
CA LEU A 20 7.52 -50.68 28.57
C LEU A 20 7.03 -52.14 28.50
N THR A 21 7.28 -52.90 29.57
CA THR A 21 6.85 -54.30 29.73
C THR A 21 5.45 -54.39 30.33
N GLY A 22 4.45 -53.86 29.62
CA GLY A 22 3.03 -54.15 29.88
C GLY A 22 2.58 -55.42 29.14
N ARG A 23 1.60 -56.16 29.67
CA ARG A 23 1.00 -57.36 29.05
C ARG A 23 -0.19 -57.06 28.11
N SER A 24 -0.34 -55.79 27.71
CA SER A 24 -1.45 -55.31 26.86
C SER A 24 -1.20 -55.61 25.37
N GLU A 25 -2.25 -55.86 24.59
CA GLU A 25 -2.14 -56.07 23.13
C GLU A 25 -1.43 -54.89 22.43
N TRP A 26 -1.61 -53.67 22.95
CA TRP A 26 -0.96 -52.46 22.47
C TRP A 26 0.56 -52.47 22.68
N SER A 27 1.05 -53.00 23.81
CA SER A 27 2.49 -53.10 24.06
C SER A 27 3.14 -54.19 23.20
N GLN A 28 2.41 -55.27 22.89
CA GLN A 28 2.86 -56.28 21.93
C GLN A 28 2.92 -55.73 20.50
N ALA A 29 1.92 -54.96 20.06
CA ALA A 29 1.91 -54.28 18.77
C ALA A 29 3.05 -53.25 18.65
N LEU A 30 3.25 -52.41 19.67
CA LEU A 30 4.36 -51.45 19.74
C LEU A 30 5.73 -52.15 19.72
N ARG A 31 5.85 -53.29 20.40
CA ARG A 31 7.09 -54.09 20.43
C ARG A 31 7.38 -54.75 19.07
N LEU A 32 6.35 -55.22 18.37
CA LEU A 32 6.50 -55.78 17.01
C LEU A 32 6.83 -54.68 16.00
N GLY A 33 6.14 -53.53 16.04
CA GLY A 33 6.43 -52.37 15.21
C GLY A 33 7.85 -51.83 15.44
N GLY A 34 8.27 -51.70 16.71
CA GLY A 34 9.62 -51.29 17.06
C GLY A 34 10.71 -52.26 16.56
N ARG A 35 10.44 -53.57 16.56
CA ARG A 35 11.36 -54.58 15.98
C ARG A 35 11.45 -54.49 14.46
N GLN A 36 10.36 -54.18 13.76
CA GLN A 36 10.37 -54.01 12.31
C GLN A 36 11.11 -52.74 11.90
N LEU A 37 10.94 -51.64 12.64
CA LEU A 37 11.70 -50.41 12.48
C LEU A 37 13.21 -50.64 12.76
N ALA A 38 13.54 -51.42 13.79
CA ALA A 38 14.91 -51.80 14.11
C ALA A 38 15.57 -52.76 13.10
N ARG A 39 14.80 -53.48 12.29
CA ARG A 39 15.31 -54.32 11.19
C ARG A 39 15.54 -53.51 9.91
N ARG A 40 14.71 -52.49 9.63
CA ARG A 40 14.88 -51.57 8.50
C ARG A 40 15.44 -50.21 8.92
N ARG A 41 16.50 -50.22 9.75
CA ARG A 41 17.10 -48.98 10.33
C ARG A 41 17.45 -47.92 9.29
N GLN A 42 17.98 -48.33 8.13
CA GLN A 42 18.39 -47.40 7.08
C GLN A 42 17.18 -46.68 6.45
N ALA A 43 16.09 -47.41 6.18
CA ALA A 43 14.86 -46.81 5.62
C ALA A 43 14.11 -45.96 6.66
N GLY A 44 14.02 -46.43 7.92
CA GLY A 44 13.39 -45.67 9.01
C GLY A 44 14.13 -44.38 9.37
N LEU A 45 15.46 -44.37 9.32
CA LEU A 45 16.28 -43.17 9.56
C LEU A 45 16.05 -42.10 8.48
N GLY A 46 15.99 -42.50 7.20
CA GLY A 46 15.74 -41.56 6.10
C GLY A 46 14.38 -40.86 6.22
N GLN A 47 13.33 -41.61 6.58
CA GLN A 47 11.98 -41.05 6.68
C GLN A 47 11.79 -40.16 7.92
N LEU A 48 12.40 -40.51 9.06
CA LEU A 48 12.42 -39.64 10.23
C LEU A 48 13.16 -38.33 9.96
N LEU A 49 14.27 -38.37 9.24
CA LEU A 49 15.00 -37.16 8.83
C LEU A 49 14.13 -36.30 7.90
N ALA A 50 13.47 -36.91 6.92
CA ALA A 50 12.57 -36.20 6.01
C ALA A 50 11.45 -35.47 6.77
N PHE A 51 10.71 -36.18 7.64
CA PHE A 51 9.66 -35.56 8.45
C PHE A 51 10.22 -34.48 9.40
N SER A 52 11.38 -34.70 10.01
CA SER A 52 11.99 -33.72 10.92
C SER A 52 12.37 -32.44 10.18
N VAL A 53 12.92 -32.55 8.97
CA VAL A 53 13.26 -31.39 8.13
C VAL A 53 11.98 -30.66 7.70
N THR A 54 10.92 -31.38 7.31
CA THR A 54 9.63 -30.78 6.95
C THR A 54 8.99 -30.05 8.12
N PHE A 55 8.93 -30.68 9.31
CA PHE A 55 8.36 -30.03 10.50
C PHE A 55 9.22 -28.87 10.99
N PHE A 56 10.55 -28.99 10.91
CA PHE A 56 11.46 -27.90 11.22
C PHE A 56 11.26 -26.72 10.26
N ALA A 57 11.19 -26.97 8.96
CA ALA A 57 10.93 -25.93 7.97
C ALA A 57 9.57 -25.26 8.21
N MET A 58 8.51 -26.04 8.48
CA MET A 58 7.19 -25.51 8.80
C MET A 58 7.22 -24.64 10.06
N ALA A 59 7.85 -25.12 11.14
CA ALA A 59 7.99 -24.37 12.39
C ALA A 59 8.83 -23.09 12.20
N MET A 60 9.89 -23.15 11.40
CA MET A 60 10.72 -22.00 11.06
C MET A 60 9.91 -20.93 10.32
N ILE A 61 9.08 -21.31 9.35
CA ILE A 61 8.20 -20.37 8.64
C ILE A 61 7.23 -19.69 9.61
N VAL A 62 6.63 -20.44 10.53
CA VAL A 62 5.69 -19.89 11.53
C VAL A 62 6.40 -18.90 12.47
N LEU A 63 7.61 -19.25 12.94
CA LEU A 63 8.40 -18.37 13.82
C LEU A 63 8.87 -17.11 13.11
N VAL A 64 9.48 -17.26 11.93
CA VAL A 64 9.98 -16.13 11.12
C VAL A 64 8.84 -15.19 10.75
N ARG A 65 7.68 -15.73 10.36
CA ARG A 65 6.50 -14.91 10.05
C ARG A 65 6.02 -14.12 11.26
N GLY A 66 6.04 -14.72 12.45
CA GLY A 66 5.65 -14.04 13.69
C GLY A 66 6.61 -12.91 14.04
N ASP A 67 7.91 -13.21 14.06
CA ASP A 67 8.97 -12.27 14.47
C ASP A 67 9.06 -11.06 13.54
N LEU A 68 9.09 -11.28 12.21
CA LEU A 68 9.13 -10.20 11.23
C LEU A 68 7.94 -9.25 11.35
N LEU A 69 6.76 -9.78 11.68
CA LEU A 69 5.54 -8.96 11.78
C LEU A 69 5.51 -8.15 13.08
N SER A 70 5.89 -8.75 14.23
CA SER A 70 5.93 -8.03 15.50
C SER A 70 7.04 -6.99 15.53
N THR A 71 8.23 -7.33 15.03
CA THR A 71 9.36 -6.39 15.02
C THR A 71 9.09 -5.19 14.12
N TRP A 72 8.39 -5.38 13.00
CA TRP A 72 7.99 -4.26 12.16
C TRP A 72 6.90 -3.39 12.83
N GLN A 73 5.92 -3.99 13.52
CA GLN A 73 4.89 -3.24 14.26
C GLN A 73 5.49 -2.40 15.40
N ASP A 74 6.46 -2.93 16.13
CA ASP A 74 7.10 -2.24 17.26
C ASP A 74 7.96 -1.04 16.82
N GLN A 75 8.28 -0.92 15.53
CA GLN A 75 9.02 0.23 14.98
C GLN A 75 8.12 1.42 14.63
N LEU A 76 6.80 1.22 14.60
CA LEU A 76 5.86 2.28 14.27
C LEU A 76 5.58 3.17 15.50
N PRO A 77 5.57 4.50 15.36
CA PRO A 77 5.14 5.40 16.44
C PRO A 77 3.74 5.06 16.95
N GLU A 78 3.48 5.24 18.25
CA GLU A 78 2.17 4.95 18.87
C GLU A 78 1.00 5.74 18.23
N ASN A 79 1.29 6.88 17.59
CA ASN A 79 0.30 7.75 16.94
C ASN A 79 0.18 7.53 15.42
N THR A 80 0.66 6.40 14.91
CA THR A 80 0.56 6.06 13.48
C THR A 80 -0.91 5.94 13.07
N PRO A 81 -1.34 6.54 11.94
CA PRO A 81 -2.72 6.41 11.46
C PRO A 81 -3.19 4.94 11.38
N ASN A 82 -4.29 4.63 12.07
CA ASN A 82 -4.88 3.29 12.11
C ASN A 82 -6.21 3.18 11.34
N TYR A 83 -6.74 4.31 10.86
CA TYR A 83 -7.89 4.37 9.96
C TYR A 83 -7.59 5.20 8.72
N PHE A 84 -8.05 4.70 7.57
CA PHE A 84 -8.18 5.47 6.34
C PHE A 84 -9.65 5.73 6.06
N ALA A 85 -10.01 6.98 5.85
CA ALA A 85 -11.32 7.36 5.32
C ALA A 85 -11.18 7.68 3.84
N ILE A 86 -11.91 6.94 3.00
CA ILE A 86 -11.91 7.10 1.55
C ILE A 86 -13.32 7.43 1.06
N ASN A 87 -13.40 7.98 -0.15
CA ASN A 87 -14.67 8.33 -0.78
C ASN A 87 -15.46 9.41 -0.03
N ILE A 88 -14.77 10.37 0.59
CA ILE A 88 -15.42 11.52 1.23
C ILE A 88 -15.85 12.49 0.13
N GLN A 89 -17.15 12.75 -0.03
CA GLN A 89 -17.62 13.63 -1.09
C GLN A 89 -17.33 15.11 -0.76
N PRO A 90 -17.19 16.04 -1.73
CA PRO A 90 -16.92 17.45 -1.44
C PRO A 90 -17.93 18.11 -0.50
N SER A 91 -19.21 17.72 -0.56
CA SER A 91 -20.23 18.20 0.38
C SER A 91 -20.08 17.66 1.81
N GLU A 92 -19.39 16.53 1.97
CA GLU A 92 -19.16 15.87 3.26
C GLU A 92 -17.82 16.25 3.89
N ARG A 93 -16.92 16.90 3.13
CA ARG A 93 -15.55 17.24 3.53
C ARG A 93 -15.51 18.00 4.87
N ASP A 94 -16.12 19.18 4.93
CA ASP A 94 -16.02 20.04 6.12
C ASP A 94 -16.77 19.44 7.32
N PRO A 95 -17.98 18.86 7.18
CA PRO A 95 -18.63 18.17 8.29
C PRO A 95 -17.83 16.96 8.80
N PHE A 96 -17.19 16.20 7.90
CA PHE A 96 -16.35 15.05 8.29
C PHE A 96 -15.13 15.51 9.08
N GLU A 97 -14.44 16.54 8.60
CA GLU A 97 -13.28 17.12 9.28
C GLU A 97 -13.68 17.65 10.67
N ALA A 98 -14.80 18.37 10.77
CA ALA A 98 -15.33 18.86 12.05
C ALA A 98 -15.70 17.74 13.04
N ALA A 99 -16.11 16.56 12.55
CA ALA A 99 -16.44 15.42 13.40
C ALA A 99 -15.20 14.68 13.91
N VAL A 100 -14.12 14.66 13.13
CA VAL A 100 -12.91 13.88 13.39
C VAL A 100 -11.85 14.69 14.15
N SER A 101 -11.49 15.87 13.65
CA SER A 101 -10.33 16.66 14.14
C SER A 101 -10.35 16.96 15.65
N PRO A 102 -11.50 17.21 16.32
CA PRO A 102 -11.52 17.44 17.77
C PRO A 102 -11.19 16.22 18.64
N ARG A 103 -11.25 15.00 18.07
CA ARG A 103 -11.17 13.72 18.78
C ARG A 103 -9.90 12.93 18.46
N VAL A 104 -9.11 13.41 17.50
CA VAL A 104 -7.87 12.77 17.06
C VAL A 104 -6.71 13.73 17.19
N GLU A 105 -5.57 13.23 17.67
CA GLU A 105 -4.34 14.04 17.79
C GLU A 105 -3.51 14.02 16.50
N THR A 106 -3.69 13.01 15.66
CA THR A 106 -2.92 12.84 14.42
C THR A 106 -3.88 12.54 13.27
N GLN A 107 -3.88 13.44 12.29
CA GLN A 107 -4.72 13.37 11.10
C GLN A 107 -3.92 13.94 9.92
N SER A 108 -3.95 13.26 8.78
CA SER A 108 -3.40 13.79 7.54
C SER A 108 -4.35 14.81 6.93
N THR A 109 -3.81 15.73 6.14
CA THR A 109 -4.62 16.60 5.26
C THR A 109 -5.62 15.76 4.44
N LEU A 110 -6.78 16.34 4.15
CA LEU A 110 -7.73 15.73 3.21
C LEU A 110 -7.20 15.91 1.78
N TYR A 111 -6.74 14.80 1.20
CA TYR A 111 -6.22 14.78 -0.16
C TYR A 111 -7.37 14.58 -1.15
N PRO A 112 -7.57 15.50 -2.11
CA PRO A 112 -8.51 15.27 -3.19
C PRO A 112 -8.00 14.18 -4.13
N MET A 113 -8.90 13.39 -4.68
CA MET A 113 -8.58 12.29 -5.58
C MET A 113 -9.51 12.29 -6.78
N VAL A 114 -8.89 12.24 -7.96
CA VAL A 114 -9.54 12.06 -9.26
C VAL A 114 -8.94 10.84 -9.94
N ARG A 115 -9.76 10.09 -10.66
CA ARG A 115 -9.28 8.97 -11.47
C ARG A 115 -8.91 9.46 -12.86
N GLY A 116 -7.72 9.09 -13.31
CA GLY A 116 -7.24 9.42 -14.65
C GLY A 116 -6.34 8.33 -15.22
N ARG A 117 -6.26 8.22 -16.54
CA ARG A 117 -5.45 7.19 -17.22
C ARG A 117 -4.44 7.84 -18.15
N VAL A 118 -3.22 7.30 -18.19
CA VAL A 118 -2.20 7.71 -19.17
C VAL A 118 -2.61 7.21 -20.54
N ILE A 119 -2.71 8.13 -21.51
CA ILE A 119 -3.09 7.82 -22.91
C ILE A 119 -1.99 8.14 -23.92
N ALA A 120 -1.02 8.98 -23.56
CA ALA A 120 0.19 9.19 -24.34
C ALA A 120 1.38 9.54 -23.43
N ILE A 121 2.58 9.22 -23.89
CA ILE A 121 3.87 9.62 -23.29
C ILE A 121 4.75 10.08 -24.46
N ASN A 122 5.27 11.31 -24.43
CA ASN A 122 6.09 11.89 -25.50
C ASN A 122 5.49 11.66 -26.91
N ASP A 123 4.21 12.01 -27.09
CA ASP A 123 3.41 11.82 -28.32
C ASP A 123 3.26 10.36 -28.82
N GLN A 124 3.65 9.39 -28.01
CA GLN A 124 3.55 7.97 -28.34
C GLN A 124 2.52 7.27 -27.46
N SER A 125 2.00 6.15 -27.96
CA SER A 125 1.20 5.21 -27.16
C SER A 125 1.99 4.82 -25.90
N PRO A 126 1.37 4.79 -24.70
CA PRO A 126 2.09 4.59 -23.45
C PRO A 126 2.89 3.29 -23.39
N ARG A 127 2.47 2.26 -24.13
CA ARG A 127 3.18 0.98 -24.20
C ARG A 127 4.39 1.01 -25.13
N ASP A 128 4.39 1.89 -26.12
CA ASP A 128 5.47 1.99 -27.11
C ASP A 128 6.56 2.95 -26.64
N ALA A 129 6.17 3.96 -25.85
CA ALA A 129 7.07 4.96 -25.25
C ALA A 129 7.99 4.42 -24.14
N VAL A 130 7.65 3.27 -23.54
CA VAL A 130 8.37 2.73 -22.36
C VAL A 130 9.25 1.53 -22.73
N PRO A 131 10.28 1.22 -21.90
CA PRO A 131 11.12 0.03 -22.06
C PRO A 131 10.32 -1.28 -22.17
N PRO A 132 10.81 -2.31 -22.91
CA PRO A 132 10.07 -3.55 -23.15
C PRO A 132 9.59 -4.28 -21.89
N ASP A 133 10.37 -4.21 -20.82
CA ASP A 133 10.09 -4.74 -19.48
C ASP A 133 9.00 -3.94 -18.74
N ALA A 134 8.90 -2.63 -19.00
CA ALA A 134 7.91 -1.74 -18.41
C ALA A 134 6.52 -1.79 -19.08
N ARG A 135 6.41 -2.36 -20.29
CA ARG A 135 5.14 -2.40 -21.06
C ARG A 135 3.99 -3.12 -20.38
N GLY A 136 4.30 -3.95 -19.39
CA GLY A 136 3.34 -4.68 -18.58
C GLY A 136 2.96 -3.99 -17.27
N ASP A 137 3.57 -2.83 -16.95
CA ASP A 137 3.33 -2.12 -15.71
C ASP A 137 1.86 -1.75 -15.59
N ASN A 138 1.32 -1.92 -14.38
CA ASN A 138 -0.09 -1.73 -14.13
C ASN A 138 -0.50 -0.26 -14.32
N SER A 139 0.40 0.70 -14.03
CA SER A 139 0.15 2.14 -14.15
C SER A 139 -0.26 2.60 -15.55
N LEU A 140 0.18 1.89 -16.59
CA LEU A 140 -0.16 2.16 -17.99
C LEU A 140 -1.50 1.56 -18.42
N ARG A 141 -2.01 0.59 -17.65
CA ARG A 141 -3.19 -0.22 -18.01
C ARG A 141 -4.44 0.15 -17.23
N ARG A 142 -4.29 0.78 -16.06
CA ARG A 142 -5.38 1.14 -15.16
C ARG A 142 -5.51 2.65 -15.01
N GLU A 143 -6.64 3.06 -14.47
CA GLU A 143 -6.79 4.41 -13.93
C GLU A 143 -5.91 4.57 -12.68
N LEU A 144 -5.14 5.64 -12.66
CA LEU A 144 -4.37 6.12 -11.54
C LEU A 144 -5.23 7.03 -10.67
N ASN A 145 -4.93 7.02 -9.37
CA ASN A 145 -5.43 8.02 -8.44
C ASN A 145 -4.52 9.24 -8.54
N LEU A 146 -5.04 10.30 -9.14
CA LEU A 146 -4.41 11.59 -9.29
C LEU A 146 -4.86 12.50 -8.14
N THR A 147 -3.97 13.34 -7.64
CA THR A 147 -4.29 14.37 -6.64
C THR A 147 -3.73 15.71 -7.10
N TRP A 148 -4.11 16.77 -6.40
CA TRP A 148 -3.49 18.08 -6.54
C TRP A 148 -3.18 18.65 -5.17
N GLN A 149 -2.07 19.39 -5.09
CA GLN A 149 -1.60 20.07 -3.89
C GLN A 149 -0.82 21.32 -4.26
N SER A 150 -0.88 22.37 -3.43
CA SER A 150 -0.03 23.54 -3.58
C SER A 150 1.39 23.31 -3.06
N GLU A 151 1.54 22.45 -2.05
CA GLU A 151 2.78 22.19 -1.35
C GLU A 151 3.19 20.73 -1.46
N VAL A 152 4.49 20.45 -1.26
CA VAL A 152 4.99 19.08 -1.23
C VAL A 152 4.35 18.36 -0.03
N PRO A 153 3.72 17.18 -0.23
CA PRO A 153 3.10 16.46 0.88
C PRO A 153 4.10 16.08 1.97
N GLU A 154 3.62 15.98 3.21
CA GLU A 154 4.43 15.57 4.35
C GLU A 154 5.10 14.20 4.10
N GLY A 155 6.37 14.08 4.48
CA GLY A 155 7.13 12.84 4.30
C GLY A 155 7.60 12.56 2.87
N ASN A 156 7.26 13.41 1.90
CA ASN A 156 7.83 13.33 0.55
C ASN A 156 9.04 14.25 0.41
N GLU A 157 10.01 13.83 -0.39
CA GLU A 157 11.21 14.61 -0.70
C GLU A 157 11.34 14.78 -2.21
N VAL A 158 11.58 16.01 -2.69
CA VAL A 158 11.85 16.27 -4.11
C VAL A 158 13.30 15.89 -4.40
N VAL A 159 13.49 14.85 -5.22
CA VAL A 159 14.82 14.29 -5.54
C VAL A 159 15.38 14.84 -6.84
N ALA A 160 14.52 15.33 -7.75
CA ALA A 160 14.93 15.96 -9.00
C ALA A 160 13.93 17.03 -9.44
N GLY A 161 14.44 18.06 -10.13
CA GLY A 161 13.63 19.15 -10.69
C GLY A 161 13.14 20.14 -9.64
N GLU A 162 12.07 20.86 -9.96
CA GLU A 162 11.51 21.92 -9.12
C GLU A 162 10.01 21.71 -8.92
N TRP A 163 9.57 21.91 -7.66
CA TRP A 163 8.14 21.89 -7.35
C TRP A 163 7.43 23.00 -8.12
N PHE A 164 6.29 22.68 -8.72
CA PHE A 164 5.54 23.65 -9.48
C PHE A 164 5.01 24.78 -8.58
N SER A 165 4.95 25.98 -9.12
CA SER A 165 4.44 27.17 -8.41
C SER A 165 3.21 27.73 -9.13
N PRO A 166 2.26 28.35 -8.41
CA PRO A 166 1.07 28.96 -9.01
C PRO A 166 1.40 29.94 -10.15
N ALA A 167 2.54 30.64 -10.04
CA ALA A 167 3.02 31.57 -11.06
C ALA A 167 3.30 30.91 -12.43
N GLN A 168 3.66 29.62 -12.48
CA GLN A 168 3.93 28.90 -13.72
C GLN A 168 2.66 28.53 -14.51
N LEU A 169 1.49 28.59 -13.89
CA LEU A 169 0.20 28.30 -14.55
C LEU A 169 -0.44 29.53 -15.20
N GLY A 170 0.23 30.68 -15.19
CA GLY A 170 -0.33 31.93 -15.70
C GLY A 170 -1.55 32.42 -14.91
N ARG A 171 -1.76 31.90 -13.69
CA ARG A 171 -2.80 32.35 -12.76
C ARG A 171 -2.18 33.27 -11.72
N ASP A 172 -2.78 34.43 -11.53
CA ASP A 172 -2.44 35.24 -10.37
C ASP A 172 -2.87 34.54 -9.07
N ALA A 173 -2.36 35.02 -7.94
CA ALA A 173 -2.65 34.44 -6.61
C ALA A 173 -4.14 34.48 -6.22
N ASN A 174 -5.00 35.10 -7.04
CA ASN A 174 -6.43 35.25 -6.81
C ASN A 174 -7.29 34.35 -7.71
N GLY A 175 -6.67 33.51 -8.57
CA GLY A 175 -7.41 32.59 -9.44
C GLY A 175 -8.07 33.25 -10.65
N GLU A 176 -7.74 34.50 -10.94
CA GLU A 176 -8.17 35.18 -12.15
C GLU A 176 -7.17 34.82 -13.28
N GLN A 177 -7.71 34.36 -14.41
CA GLN A 177 -6.92 34.28 -15.64
C GLN A 177 -6.50 35.70 -15.96
N GLY A 178 -5.19 35.97 -15.97
CA GLY A 178 -4.66 37.25 -16.39
C GLY A 178 -5.22 37.56 -17.78
N THR A 179 -6.15 38.51 -17.85
CA THR A 179 -6.56 39.13 -19.10
C THR A 179 -5.36 39.89 -19.63
N GLU A 180 -4.53 39.21 -20.40
CA GLU A 180 -3.63 39.88 -21.33
C GLU A 180 -4.52 40.69 -22.27
N SER A 181 -4.50 42.01 -22.09
CA SER A 181 -5.17 42.95 -22.98
C SER A 181 -4.45 42.93 -24.33
N GLU A 182 -4.73 41.91 -25.14
CA GLU A 182 -4.35 41.90 -26.55
C GLU A 182 -5.31 42.82 -27.30
N GLY A 183 -4.76 43.94 -27.78
CA GLY A 183 -5.46 44.84 -28.66
C GLY A 183 -5.95 44.09 -29.91
N TRP A 184 -7.06 44.57 -30.47
CA TRP A 184 -7.86 44.01 -31.58
C TRP A 184 -7.12 43.68 -32.91
N MET A 185 -5.78 43.62 -32.94
CA MET A 185 -4.97 43.40 -34.14
C MET A 185 -3.78 42.41 -34.01
N SER A 186 -3.61 41.62 -32.94
CA SER A 186 -2.58 40.55 -32.95
C SER A 186 -3.11 39.22 -33.50
N ALA A 187 -2.68 38.95 -34.74
CA ALA A 187 -2.38 37.63 -35.33
C ALA A 187 -3.47 36.54 -35.37
N VAL A 188 -4.13 36.47 -36.52
CA VAL A 188 -4.60 35.22 -37.14
C VAL A 188 -3.39 34.36 -37.55
N ASP A 189 -2.77 33.65 -36.61
CA ASP A 189 -1.94 32.43 -36.83
C ASP A 189 -1.17 32.08 -35.53
N ALA A 190 -1.90 31.53 -34.56
CA ALA A 190 -1.35 30.61 -33.59
C ALA A 190 -2.52 29.78 -33.06
N THR A 191 -2.61 28.50 -33.41
CA THR A 191 -3.23 27.56 -32.49
C THR A 191 -2.47 27.73 -31.17
N GLN A 192 -3.09 28.38 -30.20
CA GLN A 192 -2.53 28.60 -28.88
C GLN A 192 -2.49 27.22 -28.21
N GLN A 193 -1.43 26.44 -28.52
CA GLN A 193 -1.12 25.22 -27.81
C GLN A 193 -0.93 25.63 -26.35
N ALA A 194 -1.92 25.33 -25.51
CA ALA A 194 -1.82 25.56 -24.08
C ALA A 194 -0.54 24.89 -23.58
N ALA A 195 0.28 25.63 -22.83
CA ALA A 195 1.51 25.08 -22.27
C ALA A 195 1.19 23.81 -21.45
N PRO A 196 2.01 22.75 -21.51
CA PRO A 196 1.80 21.54 -20.73
C PRO A 196 1.67 21.86 -19.24
N VAL A 197 0.72 21.22 -18.58
CA VAL A 197 0.52 21.40 -17.14
C VAL A 197 1.72 20.79 -16.39
N PRO A 198 2.43 21.55 -15.53
CA PRO A 198 3.54 20.99 -14.78
C PRO A 198 3.03 19.99 -13.74
N ILE A 199 3.65 18.82 -13.61
CA ILE A 199 3.29 17.80 -12.63
C ILE A 199 4.52 17.30 -11.87
N SER A 200 4.28 16.80 -10.66
CA SER A 200 5.27 16.02 -9.91
C SER A 200 4.97 14.54 -10.04
N MET A 201 5.98 13.71 -10.31
CA MET A 201 5.86 12.25 -10.38
C MET A 201 6.73 11.53 -9.34
N GLU A 202 6.31 10.34 -8.91
CA GLU A 202 7.13 9.50 -8.03
C GLU A 202 8.36 8.96 -8.76
N ASP A 203 9.51 9.01 -8.10
CA ASP A 203 10.82 8.62 -8.62
C ASP A 203 10.87 7.16 -9.07
N GLY A 204 10.37 6.22 -8.26
CA GLY A 204 10.37 4.81 -8.61
C GLY A 204 9.47 4.49 -9.81
N LEU A 205 8.33 5.16 -9.96
CA LEU A 205 7.47 5.03 -11.15
C LEU A 205 8.17 5.60 -12.37
N ALA A 206 8.80 6.77 -12.23
CA ALA A 206 9.59 7.38 -13.29
C ALA A 206 10.67 6.42 -13.78
N GLU A 207 11.46 5.85 -12.87
CA GLU A 207 12.53 4.90 -13.17
C GLU A 207 12.00 3.65 -13.87
N ARG A 208 10.93 3.05 -13.35
CA ARG A 208 10.31 1.86 -13.96
C ARG A 208 9.79 2.12 -15.37
N LEU A 209 9.27 3.32 -15.64
CA LEU A 209 8.77 3.71 -16.95
C LEU A 209 9.86 4.28 -17.87
N GLY A 210 11.07 4.50 -17.36
CA GLY A 210 12.17 5.14 -18.10
C GLY A 210 11.96 6.63 -18.36
N LEU A 211 11.20 7.31 -17.48
CA LEU A 211 10.86 8.72 -17.59
C LEU A 211 11.77 9.60 -16.73
N SER A 212 11.95 10.85 -17.15
CA SER A 212 12.76 11.87 -16.49
C SER A 212 12.04 13.21 -16.42
N VAL A 213 12.62 14.15 -15.66
CA VAL A 213 12.16 15.55 -15.67
C VAL A 213 12.26 16.10 -17.11
N GLY A 214 11.18 16.73 -17.56
CA GLY A 214 11.02 17.29 -18.91
C GLY A 214 10.16 16.43 -19.85
N ASP A 215 9.96 15.14 -19.53
CA ASP A 215 9.09 14.27 -20.33
C ASP A 215 7.62 14.70 -20.22
N GLU A 216 6.88 14.45 -21.30
CA GLU A 216 5.47 14.78 -21.42
C GLU A 216 4.59 13.54 -21.27
N MET A 217 3.47 13.73 -20.57
CA MET A 217 2.45 12.70 -20.40
C MET A 217 1.07 13.30 -20.65
N THR A 218 0.22 12.57 -21.37
CA THR A 218 -1.19 12.97 -21.55
C THR A 218 -2.08 12.04 -20.75
N PHE A 219 -2.93 12.62 -19.92
CA PHE A 219 -3.91 11.90 -19.10
C PHE A 219 -5.32 12.12 -19.64
N SER A 220 -6.09 11.05 -19.80
CA SER A 220 -7.55 11.15 -19.94
C SER A 220 -8.19 11.20 -18.55
N VAL A 221 -8.94 12.26 -18.27
CA VAL A 221 -9.69 12.46 -17.02
C VAL A 221 -11.14 12.80 -17.38
N GLY A 222 -12.07 11.88 -17.10
CA GLY A 222 -13.44 12.03 -17.58
C GLY A 222 -13.51 12.05 -19.11
N SER A 223 -13.99 13.15 -19.69
CA SER A 223 -14.03 13.39 -21.14
C SER A 223 -12.81 14.14 -21.68
N ASP A 224 -11.97 14.67 -20.80
CA ASP A 224 -10.95 15.65 -21.17
C ASP A 224 -9.57 15.00 -21.21
N GLU A 225 -8.71 15.53 -22.07
CA GLU A 225 -7.32 15.13 -22.19
C GLU A 225 -6.43 16.27 -21.68
N ILE A 226 -5.55 15.95 -20.73
CA ILE A 226 -4.66 16.93 -20.09
C ILE A 226 -3.23 16.53 -20.43
N THR A 227 -2.58 17.34 -21.26
CA THR A 227 -1.15 17.23 -21.54
C THR A 227 -0.35 17.88 -20.41
N THR A 228 0.61 17.14 -19.90
CA THR A 228 1.40 17.49 -18.72
C THR A 228 2.89 17.34 -19.02
N GLN A 229 3.72 18.05 -18.26
CA GLN A 229 5.16 17.88 -18.26
C GLN A 229 5.66 17.58 -16.84
N ILE A 230 6.56 16.61 -16.72
CA ILE A 230 7.17 16.25 -15.43
C ILE A 230 8.20 17.33 -15.06
N THR A 231 7.90 18.17 -14.07
CA THR A 231 8.83 19.21 -13.59
C THR A 231 9.63 18.79 -12.37
N SER A 232 9.14 17.80 -11.63
CA SER A 232 9.82 17.25 -10.47
C SER A 232 9.58 15.76 -10.30
N LEU A 233 10.58 15.08 -9.73
CA LEU A 233 10.48 13.74 -9.20
C LEU A 233 10.56 13.77 -7.69
N ARG A 234 9.74 12.97 -7.02
CA ARG A 234 9.73 12.87 -5.56
C ARG A 234 9.88 11.43 -5.09
N SER A 235 10.55 11.25 -3.97
CA SER A 235 10.57 9.99 -3.24
C SER A 235 9.42 9.98 -2.23
N LEU A 236 8.71 8.84 -2.15
CA LEU A 236 7.57 8.66 -1.24
C LEU A 236 7.99 7.87 -0.01
N ASN A 237 7.60 8.35 1.17
CA ASN A 237 7.75 7.59 2.41
C ASN A 237 6.51 6.72 2.66
N TRP A 238 6.60 5.44 2.27
CA TRP A 238 5.53 4.45 2.49
C TRP A 238 5.33 4.06 3.95
N ASP A 239 6.32 4.30 4.82
CA ASP A 239 6.26 3.99 6.25
C ASP A 239 5.49 5.06 7.06
N SER A 240 5.06 6.15 6.41
CA SER A 240 4.30 7.24 7.05
C SER A 240 2.83 6.91 7.32
N PHE A 241 2.30 5.85 6.72
CA PHE A 241 0.86 5.51 6.74
C PHE A 241 -0.05 6.67 6.31
N GLN A 242 0.46 7.60 5.50
CA GLN A 242 -0.32 8.64 4.88
C GLN A 242 -0.72 8.25 3.43
N PRO A 243 -1.81 8.82 2.89
CA PRO A 243 -2.17 8.63 1.49
C PRO A 243 -1.06 9.11 0.56
N ASN A 244 -0.51 8.17 -0.22
CA ASN A 244 0.56 8.43 -1.18
C ASN A 244 0.02 8.37 -2.61
N PHE A 245 0.49 9.28 -3.45
CA PHE A 245 0.05 9.41 -4.85
C PHE A 245 1.25 9.28 -5.77
N PHE A 246 1.07 8.73 -6.97
CA PHE A 246 2.14 8.60 -7.97
C PHE A 246 2.31 9.85 -8.84
N VAL A 247 1.24 10.64 -9.02
CA VAL A 247 1.27 11.89 -9.77
C VAL A 247 0.51 12.96 -8.99
N ILE A 248 1.09 14.15 -8.87
CA ILE A 248 0.50 15.31 -8.22
C ILE A 248 0.43 16.46 -9.22
N PHE A 249 -0.77 17.02 -9.36
CA PHE A 249 -1.06 18.19 -10.17
C PHE A 249 -1.03 19.46 -9.31
N PRO A 250 -0.85 20.64 -9.92
CA PRO A 250 -1.10 21.88 -9.25
C PRO A 250 -2.59 22.15 -9.06
N PRO A 251 -2.95 23.02 -8.10
CA PRO A 251 -4.32 23.47 -7.93
C PRO A 251 -4.89 24.18 -9.15
N GLY A 252 -6.20 24.04 -9.32
CA GLY A 252 -7.07 24.58 -10.35
C GLY A 252 -7.06 23.80 -11.68
N VAL A 253 -6.47 22.61 -11.73
CA VAL A 253 -6.49 21.76 -12.94
C VAL A 253 -7.53 20.64 -12.82
N LEU A 254 -7.57 19.98 -11.66
CA LEU A 254 -8.36 18.77 -11.45
C LEU A 254 -9.67 19.00 -10.69
N GLU A 255 -9.83 20.16 -10.06
CA GLU A 255 -10.97 20.54 -9.21
C GLU A 255 -12.31 20.52 -9.95
N GLN A 256 -12.28 20.76 -11.26
CA GLN A 256 -13.46 20.76 -12.12
C GLN A 256 -14.04 19.36 -12.34
N PHE A 257 -13.26 18.30 -12.12
CA PHE A 257 -13.72 16.93 -12.28
C PHE A 257 -14.39 16.40 -11.01
N GLY A 258 -15.22 15.37 -11.19
CA GLY A 258 -15.77 14.62 -10.07
C GLY A 258 -14.66 13.99 -9.24
N HIS A 259 -14.53 14.45 -7.99
CA HIS A 259 -13.49 14.03 -7.07
C HIS A 259 -14.06 13.63 -5.71
N SER A 260 -13.28 12.84 -4.99
CA SER A 260 -13.54 12.49 -3.58
C SER A 260 -12.27 12.72 -2.77
N TYR A 261 -12.40 12.88 -1.46
CA TYR A 261 -11.25 13.02 -0.56
C TYR A 261 -10.88 11.70 0.10
N ILE A 262 -9.59 11.59 0.43
CA ILE A 262 -9.01 10.57 1.29
C ILE A 262 -8.22 11.23 2.41
N THR A 263 -8.31 10.67 3.61
CA THR A 263 -7.48 11.06 4.75
C THR A 263 -7.15 9.83 5.58
N ALA A 264 -6.08 9.93 6.37
CA ALA A 264 -5.71 8.95 7.37
C ALA A 264 -5.68 9.63 8.74
N PHE A 265 -6.14 8.94 9.78
CA PHE A 265 -6.08 9.45 11.14
C PHE A 265 -5.82 8.32 12.14
N HIS A 266 -5.25 8.70 13.27
CA HIS A 266 -5.12 7.82 14.42
C HIS A 266 -6.30 8.01 15.36
N LEU A 267 -7.09 6.96 15.56
CA LEU A 267 -8.20 6.93 16.50
C LEU A 267 -7.79 6.23 17.80
N PRO A 268 -7.74 6.95 18.94
CA PRO A 268 -7.48 6.35 20.24
C PRO A 268 -8.53 5.29 20.63
N GLU A 269 -8.14 4.29 21.43
CA GLU A 269 -9.08 3.24 21.88
C GLU A 269 -10.25 3.80 22.71
N ALA A 270 -10.08 4.95 23.36
CA ALA A 270 -11.14 5.64 24.10
C ALA A 270 -12.25 6.21 23.18
N GLU A 271 -11.93 6.53 21.93
CA GLU A 271 -12.81 7.23 20.98
C GLU A 271 -13.45 6.27 19.96
N GLN A 272 -13.47 4.96 20.24
CA GLN A 272 -14.05 3.94 19.33
C GLN A 272 -15.55 4.16 19.03
N GLY A 273 -16.25 4.95 19.87
CA GLY A 273 -17.62 5.40 19.61
C GLY A 273 -17.76 6.23 18.34
N LEU A 274 -16.71 6.98 17.97
CA LEU A 274 -16.66 7.83 16.78
C LEU A 274 -16.91 7.04 15.50
N ILE A 275 -16.42 5.81 15.40
CA ILE A 275 -16.64 4.97 14.20
C ILE A 275 -18.12 4.75 13.92
N ARG A 276 -18.93 4.55 14.97
CA ARG A 276 -20.38 4.35 14.82
C ARG A 276 -21.07 5.63 14.37
N GLU A 277 -20.66 6.78 14.90
CA GLU A 277 -21.13 8.10 14.46
C GLU A 277 -20.79 8.32 12.99
N LEU A 278 -19.52 8.11 12.60
CA LEU A 278 -19.06 8.30 11.23
C LEU A 278 -19.81 7.41 10.21
N ILE A 279 -20.05 6.14 10.54
CA ILE A 279 -20.82 5.23 9.67
C ILE A 279 -22.28 5.69 9.52
N THR A 280 -22.85 6.31 10.56
CA THR A 280 -24.25 6.75 10.57
C THR A 280 -24.43 8.07 9.83
N ASP A 281 -23.54 9.03 10.10
CA ASP A 281 -23.63 10.40 9.58
C ASP A 281 -23.01 10.54 8.17
N PHE A 282 -22.07 9.66 7.82
CA PHE A 282 -21.36 9.65 6.53
C PHE A 282 -21.42 8.28 5.84
N PRO A 283 -22.61 7.79 5.45
CA PRO A 283 -22.76 6.46 4.86
C PRO A 283 -22.05 6.28 3.50
N GLY A 284 -21.66 7.36 2.83
CA GLY A 284 -20.86 7.34 1.60
C GLY A 284 -19.36 7.11 1.85
N VAL A 285 -18.88 7.39 3.06
CA VAL A 285 -17.46 7.28 3.43
C VAL A 285 -17.13 5.83 3.77
N SER A 286 -16.07 5.31 3.16
CA SER A 286 -15.53 3.99 3.51
C SER A 286 -14.38 4.14 4.49
N LEU A 287 -14.54 3.52 5.67
CA LEU A 287 -13.52 3.47 6.71
C LEU A 287 -12.77 2.14 6.64
N LEU A 288 -11.47 2.20 6.39
CA LEU A 288 -10.57 1.05 6.40
C LEU A 288 -9.79 1.03 7.71
N ASN A 289 -9.97 -0.04 8.50
CA ASN A 289 -9.20 -0.29 9.72
C ASN A 289 -7.91 -1.04 9.35
N VAL A 290 -6.77 -0.41 9.62
CA VAL A 290 -5.44 -0.94 9.31
C VAL A 290 -5.02 -2.01 10.33
N ASP A 291 -5.31 -1.80 11.62
CA ASP A 291 -5.02 -2.75 12.70
C ASP A 291 -5.66 -4.12 12.48
N ALA A 292 -6.86 -4.14 11.89
CA ALA A 292 -7.59 -5.36 11.59
C ALA A 292 -6.87 -6.25 10.56
N ILE A 293 -6.09 -5.64 9.65
CA ILE A 293 -5.29 -6.37 8.65
C ILE A 293 -4.07 -7.01 9.32
N PHE A 294 -3.44 -6.29 10.26
CA PHE A 294 -2.23 -6.73 10.94
C PHE A 294 -2.46 -7.68 12.12
N ARG A 295 -3.69 -7.75 12.65
CA ARG A 295 -4.10 -8.73 13.68
C ARG A 295 -5.22 -9.66 13.17
N PRO A 296 -4.94 -10.66 12.30
CA PRO A 296 -5.94 -11.59 11.78
C PRO A 296 -6.66 -12.49 12.82
N GLY A 297 -6.50 -12.27 14.13
CA GLY A 297 -7.13 -13.05 15.19
C GLY A 297 -7.76 -12.24 16.34
N ALA A 298 -7.62 -10.91 16.36
CA ALA A 298 -8.16 -10.09 17.46
C ALA A 298 -9.70 -9.89 17.38
N GLY A 299 -10.29 -10.07 16.20
CA GLY A 299 -11.74 -10.02 16.01
C GLY A 299 -12.50 -11.19 16.65
N CYS A 300 -11.84 -12.34 16.82
CA CYS A 300 -12.48 -13.55 17.34
C CYS A 300 -12.52 -13.64 18.87
N THR A 301 -11.75 -12.82 19.59
CA THR A 301 -11.72 -12.84 21.06
C THR A 301 -12.68 -11.84 21.69
N ARG A 302 -13.26 -10.91 20.92
CA ARG A 302 -14.22 -9.90 21.43
C ARG A 302 -15.70 -10.28 21.27
N SER A 303 -16.01 -11.23 20.41
CA SER A 303 -17.38 -11.72 20.19
C SER A 303 -17.41 -13.19 20.59
N GLY A 304 -18.04 -13.54 21.71
CA GLY A 304 -18.01 -14.86 22.34
C GLY A 304 -18.66 -16.01 21.54
N TYR A 305 -18.29 -16.19 20.28
CA TYR A 305 -18.69 -17.30 19.42
C TYR A 305 -17.48 -18.20 19.12
N PRO A 306 -17.66 -19.53 19.11
CA PRO A 306 -16.59 -20.45 18.74
C PRO A 306 -16.26 -20.34 17.26
N CYS A 307 -14.97 -20.21 16.93
CA CYS A 307 -14.46 -20.27 15.57
C CYS A 307 -14.67 -21.67 14.98
N GLY A 308 -15.31 -21.76 13.81
CA GLY A 308 -15.42 -22.98 12.99
C GLY A 308 -14.31 -23.09 11.97
#